data_AF-A0A183L7B6-F1
#
_entry.id   AF-A0A183L7B6-F1
#
_cell.length_a   1.000
_cell.length_b   1.000
_cell.length_c   1.000
_cell.angle_alpha   90.00
_cell.angle_beta   90.00
_cell.angle_gamma   90.00
#
_symmetry.space_group_name_H-M   'P 1'
#
loop_
_entity.id
_entity.type
_entity.pdbx_description
1 polymer ?
#
loop_
_entity_poly.entity_id
_entity_poly.type
_entity_poly.pdbx_seq_one_letter_code
_entity_poly.pdbx_strand_id
1 'polypeptide(L)'
;MNPPDIEAAHTDLPIDVNPSTTEEIRMAVRQIKTGKAAGPDNIPAEALKSDIEVTTNMLYLLFKKIWEEEQVPMDWKEGHLVKI
;
A
#
# COMPACT_ATOMS: atom_id res chain seq x y z
N MET A 1 10.28 30.63 30.41
CA MET A 1 10.72 29.25 30.08
C MET A 1 11.16 29.27 28.63
N ASN A 2 12.34 28.72 28.34
CA ASN A 2 12.79 28.55 26.95
C ASN A 2 12.18 27.24 26.41
N PRO A 3 11.73 27.21 25.16
CA PRO A 3 11.23 25.97 24.56
C PRO A 3 12.36 24.93 24.51
N PRO A 4 12.04 23.63 24.64
CA PRO A 4 13.01 22.57 24.48
C PRO A 4 13.62 22.63 23.07
N ASP A 5 14.94 22.54 22.99
CA ASP A 5 15.66 22.40 21.73
C ASP A 5 15.45 20.97 21.22
N ILE A 6 14.50 20.78 20.30
CA ILE A 6 14.21 19.47 19.70
C ILE A 6 15.06 19.38 18.44
N GLU A 7 16.09 18.54 18.50
CA GLU A 7 16.96 18.22 17.36
C GLU A 7 16.10 17.68 16.21
N ALA A 8 16.27 18.26 15.01
CA ALA A 8 15.51 17.86 13.83
C ALA A 8 15.83 16.39 13.48
N ALA A 9 14.80 15.60 13.18
CA ALA A 9 14.99 14.23 12.72
C ALA A 9 15.88 14.20 11.47
N HIS A 10 16.87 13.32 11.45
CA HIS A 10 17.73 13.12 10.29
C HIS A 10 16.89 12.71 9.07
N THR A 11 16.92 13.54 8.02
CA THR A 11 16.16 13.34 6.78
C THR A 11 16.76 12.29 5.86
N ASP A 12 17.95 11.78 6.15
CA ASP A 12 18.70 10.82 5.32
C ASP A 12 18.33 9.36 5.64
N LEU A 13 17.04 9.06 5.70
CA LEU A 13 16.62 7.66 5.68
C LEU A 13 16.84 7.11 4.26
N PRO A 14 17.45 5.91 4.09
CA PRO A 14 17.63 5.29 2.78
C PRO A 14 16.28 4.72 2.30
N ILE A 15 15.37 5.62 1.93
CA ILE A 15 14.06 5.32 1.37
C ILE A 15 14.20 5.46 -0.14
N ASP A 16 13.83 4.41 -0.87
CA ASP A 16 13.71 4.49 -2.32
C ASP A 16 12.50 5.37 -2.67
N VAL A 17 12.77 6.48 -3.36
CA VAL A 17 11.76 7.44 -3.84
C VAL A 17 11.45 7.22 -5.32
N ASN A 18 11.74 6.04 -5.87
CA ASN A 18 11.31 5.69 -7.21
C ASN A 18 9.87 5.12 -7.19
N PRO A 19 9.11 5.27 -8.30
CA PRO A 19 7.84 4.60 -8.45
C PRO A 19 7.97 3.08 -8.33
N SER A 20 6.96 2.42 -7.77
CA SER A 20 6.94 0.95 -7.68
C SER A 20 7.02 0.29 -9.05
N THR A 21 7.82 -0.77 -9.14
CA THR A 21 7.95 -1.56 -10.36
C THR A 21 6.86 -2.62 -10.48
N THR A 22 6.53 -3.00 -11.71
CA THR A 22 5.61 -4.11 -12.00
C THR A 22 6.09 -5.42 -11.37
N GLU A 23 7.41 -5.65 -11.29
CA GLU A 23 7.97 -6.87 -10.70
C GLU A 23 7.76 -6.94 -9.19
N GLU A 24 7.99 -5.85 -8.48
CA GLU A 24 7.75 -5.75 -7.03
C GLU A 24 6.29 -6.03 -6.71
N ILE A 25 5.36 -5.42 -7.46
CA ILE A 25 3.92 -5.63 -7.31
C ILE A 25 3.57 -7.10 -7.56
N ARG A 26 4.10 -7.69 -8.64
CA ARG A 26 3.88 -9.09 -8.98
C ARG A 26 4.35 -10.03 -7.87
N MET A 27 5.53 -9.77 -7.31
CA MET A 27 6.07 -10.55 -6.19
C MET A 27 5.23 -10.36 -4.93
N ALA A 28 4.81 -9.14 -4.62
CA ALA A 28 3.95 -8.85 -3.47
C ALA A 28 2.61 -9.59 -3.58
N VAL A 29 1.94 -9.55 -4.74
CA VAL A 29 0.68 -10.28 -5.00
C VAL A 29 0.85 -11.79 -4.79
N ARG A 30 1.96 -12.37 -5.27
CA ARG A 30 2.29 -13.79 -5.04
C ARG A 30 2.43 -14.13 -3.55
N GLN A 31 2.98 -13.20 -2.76
CA GLN A 31 3.24 -13.37 -1.33
C GLN A 31 2.02 -13.10 -0.43
N ILE A 32 0.92 -12.54 -0.95
CA ILE A 32 -0.31 -12.33 -0.17
C ILE A 32 -0.77 -13.66 0.47
N LYS A 33 -1.05 -13.62 1.77
CA LYS A 33 -1.54 -14.76 2.55
C LYS A 33 -3.00 -15.07 2.17
N THR A 34 -3.28 -16.32 1.86
CA THR A 34 -4.63 -16.85 1.62
C THR A 34 -5.27 -17.34 2.93
N GLY A 35 -6.57 -17.62 2.91
CA GLY A 35 -7.34 -18.12 4.05
C GLY A 35 -7.62 -17.06 5.11
N LYS A 36 -7.54 -15.77 4.76
CA LYS A 36 -7.93 -14.65 5.63
C LYS A 36 -9.36 -14.23 5.30
N ALA A 37 -10.06 -13.69 6.29
CA ALA A 37 -11.37 -13.09 6.07
C ALA A 37 -11.24 -11.94 5.06
N ALA A 38 -12.19 -11.86 4.13
CA ALA A 38 -12.29 -10.72 3.22
C ALA A 38 -12.56 -9.43 4.00
N GLY A 39 -12.15 -8.30 3.43
CA GLY A 39 -12.49 -6.99 3.98
C GLY A 39 -13.99 -6.69 3.81
N PRO A 40 -14.44 -5.48 4.22
CA PRO A 40 -15.80 -5.00 3.98
C PRO A 40 -16.21 -4.98 2.50
N ASP A 41 -15.23 -4.95 1.59
CA ASP A 41 -15.41 -5.06 0.14
C ASP A 41 -15.78 -6.47 -0.33
N ASN A 42 -15.73 -7.48 0.55
CA ASN A 42 -15.93 -8.89 0.26
C ASN A 42 -14.94 -9.46 -0.77
N ILE A 43 -13.77 -8.83 -0.96
CA ILE A 43 -12.74 -9.29 -1.87
C ILE A 43 -11.75 -10.17 -1.08
N PRO A 44 -11.71 -11.49 -1.33
CA PRO A 44 -10.73 -12.36 -0.70
C PRO A 44 -9.35 -12.19 -1.34
N ALA A 45 -8.29 -12.46 -0.58
CA ALA A 45 -6.91 -12.46 -1.08
C ALA A 45 -6.71 -13.39 -2.28
N GLU A 46 -7.46 -14.49 -2.33
CA GLU A 46 -7.47 -15.47 -3.41
C GLU A 46 -7.90 -14.86 -4.75
N ALA A 47 -8.81 -13.89 -4.75
CA ALA A 47 -9.24 -13.21 -5.97
C ALA A 47 -8.10 -12.37 -6.57
N LEU A 48 -7.29 -11.72 -5.73
CA LEU A 48 -6.10 -11.01 -6.19
C LEU A 48 -5.02 -11.96 -6.75
N LYS A 49 -5.02 -13.23 -6.30
CA LYS A 49 -4.08 -14.25 -6.75
C LYS A 49 -4.58 -15.08 -7.94
N SER A 50 -5.86 -15.02 -8.28
CA SER A 50 -6.44 -15.84 -9.36
C SER A 50 -5.94 -15.41 -10.74
N ASP A 51 -5.74 -14.11 -10.94
CA ASP A 51 -5.11 -13.55 -12.13
C ASP A 51 -4.06 -12.51 -11.72
N ILE A 52 -2.83 -12.99 -11.61
CA ILE A 52 -1.70 -12.18 -11.15
C ILE A 52 -1.36 -11.09 -12.16
N GLU A 53 -1.47 -11.37 -13.45
CA GLU A 53 -1.08 -10.41 -14.49
C GLU A 53 -2.07 -9.24 -14.53
N VAL A 54 -3.37 -9.55 -14.55
CA VAL A 54 -4.42 -8.53 -14.51
C VAL A 54 -4.34 -7.71 -13.23
N THR A 55 -4.20 -8.37 -12.08
CA THR A 55 -4.09 -7.68 -10.78
C THR A 55 -2.84 -6.80 -10.72
N THR A 56 -1.70 -7.28 -11.21
CA THR A 56 -0.46 -6.50 -11.25
C THR A 56 -0.61 -5.26 -12.12
N ASN A 57 -1.22 -5.38 -13.29
CA ASN A 57 -1.43 -4.25 -14.20
C ASN A 57 -2.38 -3.20 -13.59
N MET A 58 -3.46 -3.63 -12.95
CA MET A 58 -4.38 -2.72 -12.25
C MET A 58 -3.70 -1.97 -11.11
N LEU A 59 -2.96 -2.69 -10.25
CA LEU A 59 -2.24 -2.10 -9.13
C LEU A 59 -1.12 -1.17 -9.59
N TYR A 60 -0.40 -1.52 -10.66
CA TYR A 60 0.65 -0.67 -11.22
C TYR A 60 0.09 0.69 -11.69
N LEU A 61 -1.04 0.68 -12.41
CA LEU A 61 -1.69 1.92 -12.83
C LEU A 61 -2.15 2.77 -11.64
N LEU A 62 -2.71 2.14 -10.60
CA LEU A 62 -3.14 2.83 -9.39
C LEU A 62 -1.96 3.45 -8.63
N PHE A 63 -0.91 2.67 -8.37
CA PHE A 63 0.27 3.15 -7.65
C PHE A 63 1.00 4.24 -8.43
N LYS A 64 1.10 4.11 -9.75
CA LYS A 64 1.65 5.16 -10.61
C LYS A 64 0.87 6.47 -10.47
N LYS A 65 -0.47 6.40 -10.48
CA LYS A 65 -1.32 7.59 -10.30
C LYS A 65 -1.12 8.24 -8.94
N ILE A 66 -1.12 7.44 -7.86
CA ILE A 66 -0.88 7.94 -6.49
C ILE A 66 0.48 8.61 -6.39
N TRP A 67 1.51 8.02 -7.02
CA TRP A 67 2.86 8.56 -7.05
C TRP A 67 2.94 9.88 -7.82
N GLU A 68 2.32 9.99 -8.99
CA GLU A 68 2.33 11.20 -9.82
C GLU A 68 1.50 12.35 -9.23
N GLU A 69 0.38 12.04 -8.58
CA GLU A 69 -0.54 13.04 -8.01
C GLU A 69 -0.22 13.40 -6.56
N GLU A 70 0.66 12.64 -5.90
CA GLU A 70 0.95 12.74 -4.46
C GLU A 70 -0.31 12.69 -3.56
N GLN A 71 -1.38 12.03 -4.05
CA GLN A 71 -2.68 11.95 -3.39
C GLN A 71 -3.06 10.49 -3.13
N VAL A 72 -3.34 10.19 -1.86
CA VAL A 72 -3.87 8.90 -1.43
C VAL A 72 -5.39 8.95 -1.29
N PRO A 73 -6.12 7.85 -1.60
CA PRO A 73 -7.55 7.76 -1.36
C PRO A 73 -7.90 8.08 0.10
N MET A 74 -8.98 8.82 0.32
CA MET A 74 -9.41 9.19 1.69
C MET A 74 -9.75 7.96 2.53
N ASP A 75 -10.31 6.91 1.92
CA ASP A 75 -10.64 5.65 2.58
C ASP A 75 -9.41 4.97 3.20
N TRP A 76 -8.20 5.20 2.66
CA TRP A 76 -6.96 4.64 3.22
C TRP A 76 -6.52 5.33 4.51
N LYS A 77 -7.08 6.51 4.82
CA LYS A 77 -6.86 7.22 6.08
C LYS A 77 -7.83 6.75 7.17
N GLU A 78 -8.80 5.89 6.83
CA GLU A 78 -9.78 5.34 7.76
C GLU A 78 -9.49 3.88 8.06
N GLY A 79 -9.53 3.51 9.34
CA GLY A 79 -9.36 2.13 9.80
C GLY A 79 -10.66 1.58 10.38
N HIS A 80 -11.22 0.52 9.79
CA HIS A 80 -12.40 -0.16 10.32
C HIS A 80 -12.01 -1.31 11.24
N LEU A 81 -12.47 -1.27 12.50
CA LEU A 81 -12.30 -2.35 13.46
C LEU A 81 -13.62 -3.09 13.63
N VAL A 82 -13.69 -4.33 13.14
CA VAL A 82 -14.86 -5.21 13.33
C VAL A 82 -14.62 -6.11 14.53
N LYS A 83 -15.49 -6.01 15.54
CA LYS A 83 -15.50 -6.93 16.68
C LYS A 83 -16.25 -8.20 16.29
N ILE A 84 -15.60 -9.34 16.49
CA ILE A 84 -16.14 -10.69 16.28
C ILE A 84 -16.69 -11.23 17.60
#